data_AF-A0A6U3ZS16-F1
#
_entry.id   AF-A0A6U3ZS16-F1
#
_cell.length_a   1.000
_cell.length_b   1.000
_cell.length_c   1.000
_cell.angle_alpha   90.00
_cell.angle_beta   90.00
_cell.angle_gamma   90.00
#
_symmetry.space_group_name_H-M   'P 1'
#
loop_
_entity.id
_entity.type
_entity.pdbx_description
1 polymer ?
#
loop_
_entity_poly.entity_id
_entity_poly.type
_entity_poly.pdbx_seq_one_letter_code
_entity_poly.pdbx_strand_id
1 'polypeptide(L)'
;GKNFAFTAKTVEVTAPEAGSTITLDNVHALTIFQLRQELTRRGIFDDIFGHEGEKRRINYNNCLEVMVGELLKEKDEREKKHALELEEKMRLGKPLDGATTPLEDETLQQRLAREKNERKQAAIERSKKRQADRQYFAARKATNEKHAAENKEGSSNSSIQA
;
A
#
# COMPACT_ATOMS: atom_id res chain seq x y z
N GLY A 1 37.36 -32.59 -25.81
CA GLY A 1 37.06 -31.53 -24.84
C GLY A 1 35.87 -30.75 -25.35
N LYS A 2 34.87 -30.48 -24.51
CA LYS A 2 33.68 -29.70 -24.86
C LYS A 2 33.99 -28.22 -24.65
N ASN A 3 34.08 -27.45 -25.72
CA ASN A 3 34.27 -26.00 -25.67
C ASN A 3 32.93 -25.35 -25.26
N PHE A 4 32.82 -24.91 -24.01
CA PHE A 4 31.74 -24.04 -23.57
C PHE A 4 31.98 -22.65 -24.16
N ALA A 5 31.17 -22.27 -25.15
CA ALA A 5 31.09 -20.91 -25.64
C ALA A 5 30.43 -20.05 -24.54
N PHE A 6 31.26 -19.37 -23.74
CA PHE A 6 30.80 -18.33 -22.84
C PHE A 6 30.55 -17.06 -23.66
N THR A 7 29.36 -16.95 -24.27
CA THR A 7 28.89 -15.70 -24.85
C THR A 7 28.58 -14.74 -23.71
N ALA A 8 29.55 -13.92 -23.33
CA ALA A 8 29.30 -12.75 -22.49
C ALA A 8 28.30 -11.86 -23.23
N LYS A 9 27.06 -11.77 -22.72
CA LYS A 9 26.12 -10.71 -23.11
C LYS A 9 26.73 -9.39 -22.66
N THR A 10 27.51 -8.76 -23.53
CA THR A 10 27.83 -7.34 -23.40
C THR A 10 26.54 -6.58 -23.61
N VAL A 11 25.98 -6.04 -22.53
CA VAL A 11 24.89 -5.09 -22.61
C VAL A 11 25.49 -3.82 -23.22
N GLU A 12 25.21 -3.58 -24.50
CA GLU A 12 25.51 -2.30 -25.13
C GLU A 12 24.62 -1.24 -24.48
N VAL A 13 25.16 -0.56 -23.48
CA VAL A 13 24.53 0.62 -22.90
C VAL A 13 24.85 1.77 -23.85
N THR A 14 23.99 1.98 -24.84
CA THR A 14 24.06 3.12 -25.75
C THR A 14 23.96 4.42 -24.95
N ALA A 15 24.96 5.30 -25.12
CA ALA A 15 24.95 6.63 -24.53
C ALA A 15 23.68 7.36 -25.00
N PRO A 16 22.92 7.98 -24.10
CA PRO A 16 21.67 8.60 -24.48
C PRO A 16 21.93 9.85 -25.36
N GLU A 17 21.06 10.07 -26.35
CA GLU A 17 21.13 11.23 -27.24
C GLU A 17 21.08 12.54 -26.45
N ALA A 18 21.70 13.59 -27.00
CA ALA A 18 21.94 14.91 -26.39
C ALA A 18 20.66 15.72 -26.01
N GLY A 19 19.48 15.10 -26.04
CA GLY A 19 18.21 15.67 -25.56
C GLY A 19 17.51 14.85 -24.48
N SER A 20 18.06 13.71 -24.06
CA SER A 20 17.45 12.90 -23.00
C SER A 20 17.63 13.55 -21.63
N THR A 21 16.61 13.49 -20.78
CA THR A 21 16.74 13.89 -19.39
C THR A 21 17.66 12.93 -18.67
N ILE A 22 18.73 13.44 -18.06
CA ILE A 22 19.62 12.64 -17.24
C ILE A 22 18.94 12.32 -15.92
N THR A 23 18.92 11.04 -15.57
CA THR A 23 18.32 10.48 -14.36
C THR A 23 19.36 9.63 -13.63
N LEU A 24 19.06 9.25 -12.38
CA LEU A 24 19.93 8.34 -11.61
C LEU A 24 20.14 6.98 -12.33
N ASP A 25 19.17 6.57 -13.16
CA ASP A 25 19.20 5.30 -13.87
C ASP A 25 20.10 5.32 -15.12
N ASN A 26 20.41 6.50 -15.68
CA ASN A 26 21.21 6.60 -16.91
C ASN A 26 22.53 7.36 -16.75
N VAL A 27 22.75 8.02 -15.60
CA VAL A 27 23.94 8.85 -15.38
C VAL A 27 25.26 8.09 -15.49
N HIS A 28 25.26 6.80 -15.17
CA HIS A 28 26.44 5.92 -15.26
C HIS A 28 26.78 5.52 -16.71
N ALA A 29 25.82 5.64 -17.64
CA ALA A 29 26.05 5.39 -19.06
C ALA A 29 26.77 6.56 -19.75
N LEU A 30 26.87 7.72 -19.08
CA LEU A 30 27.46 8.92 -19.65
C LEU A 30 28.97 8.81 -19.70
N THR A 31 29.57 9.43 -20.71
CA THR A 31 31.00 9.66 -20.80
C THR A 31 31.45 10.82 -19.91
N ILE A 32 32.74 10.90 -19.59
CA ILE A 32 33.29 12.04 -18.84
C ILE A 32 33.00 13.38 -19.52
N PHE A 33 33.00 13.43 -20.85
CA PHE A 33 32.70 14.64 -21.60
C PHE A 33 31.24 15.07 -21.39
N GLN A 34 30.29 14.13 -21.51
CA GLN A 34 28.87 14.40 -21.27
C GLN A 34 28.60 14.83 -19.82
N LEU A 35 29.26 14.20 -18.84
CA LEU A 35 29.17 14.61 -17.44
C LEU A 35 29.66 16.04 -17.23
N ARG A 36 30.79 16.43 -17.83
CA ARG A 36 31.30 17.81 -17.74
C ARG A 36 30.34 18.81 -18.35
N GLN A 37 29.84 18.54 -19.56
CA GLN A 37 28.87 19.42 -20.23
C GLN A 37 27.63 19.64 -19.38
N GLU A 38 27.11 18.60 -18.75
CA GLU A 38 25.90 18.70 -17.94
C GLU A 38 26.15 19.37 -16.59
N LEU A 39 27.29 19.12 -15.95
CA LEU A 39 27.69 19.86 -14.75
C LEU A 39 27.89 21.36 -15.05
N THR A 40 28.44 21.71 -16.21
CA THR A 40 28.59 23.10 -16.66
C THR A 40 27.23 23.72 -16.97
N ARG A 41 26.34 22.98 -17.65
CA ARG A 41 24.96 23.43 -17.93
C ARG A 41 24.18 23.72 -16.65
N ARG A 42 24.45 22.96 -15.58
CA ARG A 42 23.87 23.15 -14.25
C ARG A 42 24.59 24.23 -13.41
N GLY A 43 25.70 24.80 -13.90
CA GLY A 43 26.48 25.80 -13.18
C GLY A 43 27.31 25.28 -12.01
N ILE A 44 27.37 23.95 -11.81
CA ILE A 44 28.03 23.31 -10.66
C ILE A 44 29.50 23.00 -10.95
N PHE A 45 29.85 22.89 -12.23
CA PHE A 45 31.18 22.45 -12.63
C PHE A 45 32.28 23.37 -12.11
N ASP A 46 32.15 24.68 -12.33
CA ASP A 46 33.18 25.64 -11.93
C ASP A 46 33.25 25.82 -10.40
N ASP A 47 32.12 25.63 -9.71
CA ASP A 47 32.06 25.68 -8.25
C ASP A 47 32.85 24.53 -7.59
N ILE A 48 32.77 23.33 -8.17
CA ILE A 48 33.35 22.11 -7.58
C ILE A 48 34.72 21.74 -8.16
N PHE A 49 34.98 22.04 -9.43
CA PHE A 49 36.23 21.68 -10.10
C PHE A 49 37.15 22.88 -10.33
N GLY A 50 36.63 24.11 -10.26
CA GLY A 50 37.43 25.35 -10.32
C GLY A 50 38.10 25.61 -11.67
N HIS A 51 38.53 26.86 -11.88
CA HIS A 51 39.33 27.25 -13.04
C HIS A 51 40.85 27.05 -12.83
N GLU A 52 41.33 27.03 -11.58
CA GLU A 52 42.76 26.90 -11.27
C GLU A 52 42.98 26.03 -10.02
N GLY A 53 43.49 24.82 -10.22
CA GLY A 53 44.39 24.10 -9.31
C GLY A 53 43.92 23.62 -7.92
N GLU A 54 42.90 24.23 -7.30
CA GLU A 54 42.64 24.03 -5.86
C GLU A 54 41.45 23.12 -5.55
N LYS A 55 40.62 22.79 -6.53
CA LYS A 55 39.42 21.97 -6.32
C LYS A 55 39.52 20.63 -7.06
N ARG A 56 38.72 19.65 -6.62
CA ARG A 56 38.84 18.20 -6.90
C ARG A 56 39.37 17.88 -8.31
N ARG A 57 40.27 16.90 -8.41
CA ARG A 57 40.79 16.42 -9.71
C ARG A 57 39.65 16.04 -10.65
N ILE A 58 39.72 16.50 -11.90
CA ILE A 58 38.73 16.17 -12.93
C ILE A 58 39.00 14.76 -13.43
N ASN A 59 38.15 13.81 -13.04
CA ASN A 59 38.15 12.44 -13.55
C ASN A 59 36.70 11.93 -13.60
N TYR A 60 36.48 10.81 -14.28
CA TYR A 60 35.15 10.25 -14.49
C TYR A 60 34.39 10.02 -13.18
N ASN A 61 35.01 9.34 -12.21
CA ASN A 61 34.39 9.01 -10.94
C ASN A 61 34.00 10.26 -10.14
N ASN A 62 34.85 11.28 -10.11
CA ASN A 62 34.58 12.53 -9.40
C ASN A 62 33.44 13.31 -10.07
N CYS A 63 33.41 13.37 -11.40
CA CYS A 63 32.30 14.01 -12.11
C CYS A 63 30.99 13.23 -11.92
N LEU A 64 31.05 11.90 -11.92
CA LEU A 64 29.91 11.02 -11.68
C LEU A 64 29.36 11.19 -10.27
N GLU A 65 30.22 11.16 -9.24
CA GLU A 65 29.83 11.39 -7.83
C GLU A 65 29.07 12.71 -7.68
N VAL A 66 29.61 13.78 -8.26
CA VAL A 66 29.00 15.11 -8.18
C VAL A 66 27.64 15.12 -8.87
N MET A 67 27.54 14.54 -10.07
CA MET A 67 26.28 14.47 -10.79
C MET A 67 25.24 13.63 -10.04
N VAL A 68 25.63 12.47 -9.50
CA VAL A 68 24.75 11.62 -8.69
C VAL A 68 24.28 12.36 -7.45
N GLY A 69 25.19 13.05 -6.74
CA GLY A 69 24.86 13.85 -5.57
C GLY A 69 23.83 14.93 -5.88
N GLU A 70 23.93 15.58 -7.04
CA GLU A 70 22.95 16.59 -7.45
C GLU A 70 21.60 15.98 -7.82
N LEU A 71 21.59 14.89 -8.59
CA LEU A 71 20.36 14.18 -8.94
C LEU A 71 19.61 13.65 -7.71
N LEU A 72 20.34 13.25 -6.66
CA LEU A 72 19.76 12.85 -5.38
C LEU A 72 19.11 14.04 -4.66
N LYS A 73 19.74 15.21 -4.62
CA LYS A 73 19.11 16.42 -4.05
C LYS A 73 17.83 16.78 -4.80
N GLU A 74 17.85 16.76 -6.13
CA GLU A 74 16.65 17.03 -6.94
C GLU A 74 15.54 16.01 -6.70
N LYS A 75 15.90 14.75 -6.43
CA LYS A 75 14.94 13.71 -6.06
C LYS A 75 14.37 13.98 -4.67
N ASP A 76 15.20 14.25 -3.68
CA ASP A 76 14.79 14.55 -2.32
C ASP A 76 13.89 15.81 -2.26
N GLU A 77 14.20 16.84 -3.05
CA GLU A 77 13.36 18.03 -3.15
C GLU A 77 12.00 17.74 -3.78
N ARG A 78 11.97 16.90 -4.82
CA ARG A 78 10.71 16.44 -5.42
C ARG A 78 9.89 15.62 -4.45
N GLU A 79 10.51 14.71 -3.71
CA GLU A 79 9.85 13.90 -2.70
C GLU A 79 9.33 14.75 -1.54
N LYS A 80 10.11 15.73 -1.07
CA LYS A 80 9.66 16.71 -0.06
C LYS A 80 8.48 17.53 -0.55
N LYS A 81 8.52 18.05 -1.78
CA LYS A 81 7.38 18.78 -2.38
C LYS A 81 6.15 17.89 -2.48
N HIS A 82 6.31 16.65 -2.95
CA HIS A 82 5.20 15.71 -3.05
C HIS A 82 4.65 15.35 -1.66
N ALA A 83 5.49 15.17 -0.65
CA ALA A 83 5.06 14.92 0.72
C ALA A 83 4.28 16.10 1.31
N LEU A 84 4.76 17.34 1.10
CA LEU A 84 4.06 18.55 1.53
C LEU A 84 2.71 18.73 0.80
N GLU A 85 2.67 18.47 -0.51
CA GLU A 85 1.43 18.49 -1.28
C GLU A 85 0.44 17.41 -0.81
N LEU A 86 0.94 16.21 -0.48
CA LEU A 86 0.12 15.13 0.05
C LEU A 86 -0.45 15.50 1.43
N GLU A 87 0.40 16.03 2.31
CA GLU A 87 -0.01 16.51 3.63
C GLU A 87 -1.03 17.65 3.52
N GLU A 88 -0.84 18.60 2.61
CA GLU A 88 -1.78 19.69 2.36
C GLU A 88 -3.11 19.19 1.78
N LYS A 89 -3.08 18.23 0.84
CA LYS A 89 -4.29 17.61 0.28
C LYS A 89 -5.07 16.82 1.33
N MET A 90 -4.38 16.06 2.19
CA MET A 90 -4.99 15.37 3.33
C MET A 90 -5.55 16.36 4.36
N ARG A 91 -4.84 17.46 4.64
CA ARG A 91 -5.32 18.52 5.56
C ARG A 91 -6.55 19.25 5.03
N LEU A 92 -6.64 19.45 3.72
CA LEU A 92 -7.76 20.13 3.04
C LEU A 92 -8.94 19.18 2.75
N GLY A 93 -8.87 17.90 3.13
CA GLY A 93 -9.94 16.92 2.91
C GLY A 93 -10.25 16.70 1.43
N LYS A 94 -9.30 17.00 0.52
CA LYS A 94 -9.47 16.75 -0.91
C LYS A 94 -8.91 15.35 -1.23
N PRO A 95 -9.76 14.38 -1.59
CA PRO A 95 -9.28 13.06 -1.99
C PRO A 95 -8.39 13.19 -3.23
N LEU A 96 -7.24 12.52 -3.23
CA LEU A 96 -6.46 12.32 -4.45
C LEU A 96 -7.31 11.49 -5.42
N ASP A 97 -7.41 11.95 -6.66
CA ASP A 97 -8.17 11.31 -7.73
C ASP A 97 -7.86 9.80 -7.84
N GLY A 98 -8.88 8.97 -7.60
CA GLY A 98 -8.89 7.57 -8.03
C GLY A 98 -9.26 6.50 -7.00
N ALA A 99 -9.36 6.82 -5.71
CA ALA A 99 -9.83 5.86 -4.70
C ALA A 99 -11.21 6.23 -4.16
N THR A 100 -12.22 5.81 -4.93
CA THR A 100 -13.64 5.89 -4.55
C THR A 100 -13.92 4.97 -3.36
N THR A 101 -13.89 5.49 -2.13
CA THR A 101 -14.85 5.11 -1.07
C THR A 101 -14.81 6.12 0.08
N PRO A 102 -15.91 6.84 0.36
CA PRO A 102 -15.97 7.86 1.41
C PRO A 102 -16.26 7.22 2.77
N LEU A 103 -15.25 6.73 3.48
CA LEU A 103 -15.41 6.21 4.86
C LEU A 103 -14.20 6.45 5.78
N GLU A 104 -13.14 7.14 5.31
CA GLU A 104 -11.84 7.18 6.04
C GLU A 104 -11.48 8.52 6.70
N ASP A 105 -12.44 9.45 6.87
CA ASP A 105 -12.25 10.63 7.74
C ASP A 105 -12.72 10.38 9.19
N GLU A 106 -12.96 9.13 9.57
CA GLU A 106 -13.12 8.79 10.98
C GLU A 106 -11.74 8.79 11.65
N THR A 107 -11.49 9.81 12.49
CA THR A 107 -10.31 9.83 13.37
C THR A 107 -10.15 8.47 14.06
N LEU A 108 -8.92 8.03 14.36
CA LEU A 108 -8.66 6.73 14.99
C LEU A 108 -9.59 6.45 16.20
N GLN A 109 -9.94 7.50 16.95
CA GLN A 109 -10.90 7.45 18.05
C GLN A 109 -12.34 7.13 17.63
N GLN A 110 -12.82 7.70 16.53
CA GLN A 110 -14.15 7.41 15.97
C GLN A 110 -14.25 5.99 15.42
N ARG A 111 -13.20 5.51 14.74
CA ARG A 111 -13.13 4.12 14.26
C ARG A 111 -13.19 3.12 15.42
N LEU A 112 -12.45 3.39 16.49
CA LEU A 112 -12.49 2.58 17.72
C LEU A 112 -13.86 2.64 18.42
N ALA A 113 -14.56 3.78 18.36
CA ALA A 113 -15.89 3.93 18.93
C ALA A 113 -16.95 3.15 18.14
N ARG A 114 -16.90 3.20 16.79
CA ARG A 114 -17.76 2.40 15.92
C ARG A 114 -17.53 0.91 16.12
N GLU A 115 -16.27 0.47 16.13
CA GLU A 115 -15.95 -0.94 16.35
C GLU A 115 -16.43 -1.44 17.73
N LYS A 116 -16.31 -0.61 18.78
CA LYS A 116 -16.87 -0.94 20.11
C LYS A 116 -18.40 -1.03 20.08
N ASN A 117 -19.08 -0.16 19.34
CA ASN A 117 -20.53 -0.18 19.22
C ASN A 117 -21.02 -1.39 18.43
N GLU A 118 -20.35 -1.73 17.32
CA GLU A 118 -20.64 -2.93 16.52
C GLU A 118 -20.44 -4.21 17.35
N ARG A 119 -19.35 -4.31 18.13
CA ARG A 119 -19.13 -5.44 19.04
C ARG A 119 -20.23 -5.56 20.10
N LYS A 120 -20.71 -4.44 20.64
CA LYS A 120 -21.83 -4.41 21.59
C LYS A 120 -23.14 -4.84 20.93
N GLN A 121 -23.44 -4.33 19.74
CA GLN A 121 -24.64 -4.70 18.99
C GLN A 121 -24.64 -6.19 18.61
N ALA A 122 -23.52 -6.71 18.11
CA ALA A 122 -23.37 -8.13 17.81
C ALA A 122 -23.53 -9.03 19.06
N ALA A 123 -23.10 -8.57 20.24
CA ALA A 123 -23.33 -9.29 21.49
C ALA A 123 -24.83 -9.30 21.88
N ILE A 124 -25.52 -8.18 21.71
CA ILE A 124 -26.97 -8.05 21.96
C ILE A 124 -27.75 -8.95 21.00
N GLU A 125 -27.42 -8.93 19.71
CA GLU A 125 -28.07 -9.77 18.70
C GLU A 125 -27.88 -11.26 18.97
N ARG A 126 -26.66 -11.69 19.31
CA ARG A 126 -26.42 -13.08 19.74
C ARG A 126 -27.22 -13.45 20.99
N SER A 127 -27.40 -12.51 21.92
CA SER A 127 -28.23 -12.73 23.11
C SER A 127 -29.72 -12.88 22.76
N LYS A 128 -30.25 -11.97 21.92
CA LYS A 128 -31.64 -12.03 21.42
C LYS A 128 -31.90 -13.33 20.65
N LYS A 129 -30.96 -13.74 19.79
CA LYS A 129 -31.06 -15.01 19.05
C LYS A 129 -31.12 -16.21 20.00
N ARG A 130 -30.26 -16.27 21.02
CA ARG A 130 -30.31 -17.33 22.05
C ARG A 130 -31.63 -17.35 22.82
N GLN A 131 -32.23 -16.19 23.10
CA GLN A 131 -33.54 -16.12 23.76
C GLN A 131 -34.67 -16.61 22.84
N ALA A 132 -34.67 -16.18 21.59
CA ALA A 132 -35.63 -16.63 20.58
C ALA A 132 -35.52 -18.16 20.35
N ASP A 133 -34.30 -18.70 20.25
CA ASP A 133 -34.08 -20.13 20.10
C ASP A 133 -34.61 -20.90 21.32
N ARG A 134 -34.35 -20.42 22.54
CA ARG A 134 -34.91 -21.02 23.77
C ARG A 134 -36.44 -21.04 23.75
N GLN A 135 -37.08 -19.96 23.34
CA GLN A 135 -38.54 -19.89 23.24
C GLN A 135 -39.08 -20.86 22.17
N TYR A 136 -38.43 -20.92 21.00
CA TYR A 136 -38.80 -21.84 19.93
C TYR A 136 -38.71 -23.31 20.37
N PHE A 137 -37.60 -23.71 21.01
CA PHE A 137 -37.46 -25.08 21.50
C PHE A 137 -38.40 -25.40 22.67
N ALA A 138 -38.67 -24.44 23.57
CA ALA A 138 -39.66 -24.61 24.62
C ALA A 138 -41.09 -24.80 24.05
N ALA A 139 -41.48 -23.97 23.08
CA ALA A 139 -42.77 -24.09 22.41
C ALA A 139 -42.91 -25.43 21.67
N ARG A 140 -41.87 -25.85 20.94
CA ARG A 140 -41.86 -27.12 20.22
C ARG A 140 -41.89 -28.34 21.15
N LYS A 141 -41.22 -28.25 22.30
CA LYS A 141 -41.28 -29.30 23.33
C LYS A 141 -42.70 -29.40 23.90
N ALA A 142 -43.34 -28.26 24.22
CA ALA A 142 -44.70 -28.24 24.73
C ALA A 142 -45.74 -28.77 23.72
N THR A 143 -45.59 -28.47 22.42
CA THR A 143 -46.48 -29.04 21.38
C THR A 143 -46.29 -30.54 21.24
N ASN A 144 -45.03 -31.02 21.28
CA ASN A 144 -44.75 -32.45 21.20
C ASN A 144 -45.28 -33.20 22.44
N GLU A 145 -45.18 -32.62 23.63
CA GLU A 145 -45.74 -33.20 24.86
C GLU A 145 -47.27 -33.26 24.81
N LYS A 146 -47.94 -32.24 24.28
CA LYS A 146 -49.40 -32.26 24.07
C LYS A 146 -49.83 -33.35 23.09
N HIS A 147 -49.19 -33.43 21.93
CA HIS A 147 -49.48 -34.49 20.96
C HIS A 147 -49.17 -35.89 21.49
N ALA A 148 -48.13 -36.04 22.33
CA ALA A 148 -47.81 -37.31 22.97
C ALA A 148 -48.85 -37.69 24.05
N ALA A 149 -49.40 -36.71 24.77
CA ALA A 149 -50.48 -36.94 25.74
C ALA A 149 -51.80 -37.30 25.04
N GLU A 150 -52.19 -36.57 24.00
CA GLU A 150 -53.39 -36.84 23.19
C GLU A 150 -53.35 -38.22 22.54
N ASN A 151 -52.18 -38.64 22.01
CA ASN A 151 -52.01 -39.99 21.46
C ASN A 151 -52.06 -41.09 22.53
N LYS A 152 -51.61 -40.82 23.76
CA LYS A 152 -51.73 -41.76 24.88
C LYS A 152 -53.19 -41.90 25.34
N GLU A 153 -53.93 -40.79 25.43
CA GLU A 153 -55.35 -40.81 25.82
C GLU A 153 -56.24 -41.45 24.73
N GLY A 154 -55.95 -41.19 23.45
CA GLY A 154 -56.62 -41.83 22.32
C GLY A 154 -56.32 -43.34 22.21
N SER A 155 -55.10 -43.76 22.56
CA SER A 155 -54.71 -45.18 22.60
C SER A 155 -55.28 -45.93 23.81
N SER A 156 -55.57 -45.26 24.93
CA SER A 156 -56.26 -45.89 26.06
C SER A 156 -57.77 -46.07 25.82
N ASN A 157 -58.40 -45.17 25.04
CA ASN A 157 -59.82 -45.28 24.71
C ASN A 157 -60.13 -46.29 23.58
N SER A 158 -59.17 -46.64 22.73
CA SER A 158 -59.37 -47.67 21.69
C SER A 158 -59.17 -49.11 22.16
N SER A 159 -58.70 -49.33 23.40
CA SER A 159 -58.49 -50.69 23.96
C SER A 159 -59.66 -51.24 24.80
N ILE A 160 -60.75 -50.48 24.96
CA ILE A 160 -61.92 -50.86 25.78
C ILE A 160 -63.14 -51.31 24.91
N GLN A 161 -62.99 -51.36 23.58
CA GLN A 161 -64.01 -51.94 22.69
C GLN A 161 -63.39 -53.02 21.78
N ALA A 162 -63.18 -54.20 22.34
CA ALA A 162 -63.03 -55.46 21.61
C ALA A 162 -63.67 -56.58 22.43
#